data_AF-A0A1G2L5A3-F1
#
_entry.id   AF-A0A1G2L5A3-F1
#
_cell.length_a   1.000
_cell.length_b   1.000
_cell.length_c   1.000
_cell.angle_alpha   90.00
_cell.angle_beta   90.00
_cell.angle_gamma   90.00
#
_symmetry.space_group_name_H-M   'P 1'
#
loop_
_entity.id
_entity.type
_entity.pdbx_description
1 polymer ?
#
loop_
_entity_poly.entity_id
_entity_poly.type
_entity_poly.pdbx_seq_one_letter_code
_entity_poly.pdbx_strand_id
1 'polypeptide(L)'
;MPIYSREEAEITKGYLGPSVKSLREGEIQYILSLARKTGGPILELACGAGRVMMELAENGFTVFGIDASSPMIEMGREAALKLSSDVQKRITFILGDMRAFAFSKKFPLIIIPHHSFWYNLDYDGAEQCVRCTTDTLDKNGVFLIDTPNIYNNKMQWWNNVALKYNFSFTTEEYSSGPLRFHHPHNTMLVGKRK
;
A
#
# COMPACT_ATOMS: atom_id res chain seq x y z
N MET A 1 -11.98 -1.13 7.30
CA MET A 1 -11.76 -1.43 5.87
C MET A 1 -13.09 -1.76 5.22
N PRO A 2 -13.46 -1.15 4.10
CA PRO A 2 -14.69 -1.51 3.41
C PRO A 2 -14.59 -2.97 2.96
N ILE A 3 -15.53 -3.79 3.43
CA ILE A 3 -15.74 -5.12 2.89
C ILE A 3 -16.64 -4.90 1.67
N TYR A 4 -16.03 -4.91 0.49
CA TYR A 4 -16.77 -4.73 -0.75
C TYR A 4 -17.67 -5.93 -0.99
N SER A 5 -18.93 -5.67 -1.35
CA SER A 5 -19.72 -6.64 -2.09
C SER A 5 -19.06 -6.96 -3.44
N ARG A 6 -19.47 -8.05 -4.09
CA ARG A 6 -18.92 -8.42 -5.40
C ARG A 6 -19.15 -7.34 -6.46
N GLU A 7 -20.30 -6.67 -6.42
CA GLU A 7 -20.65 -5.60 -7.35
C GLU A 7 -19.79 -4.36 -7.13
N GLU A 8 -19.61 -3.92 -5.89
CA GLU A 8 -18.73 -2.79 -5.57
C GLU A 8 -17.27 -3.10 -5.88
N ALA A 9 -16.84 -4.36 -5.73
CA ALA A 9 -15.52 -4.82 -6.11
C ALA A 9 -15.28 -4.74 -7.63
N GLU A 10 -16.26 -5.15 -8.46
CA GLU A 10 -16.17 -5.02 -9.92
C GLU A 10 -16.09 -3.55 -10.36
N ILE A 11 -16.93 -2.68 -9.79
CA ILE A 11 -16.87 -1.23 -10.06
C ILE A 11 -15.49 -0.68 -9.68
N THR A 12 -15.03 -0.99 -8.46
CA THR A 12 -13.73 -0.53 -7.95
C THR A 12 -12.58 -1.02 -8.82
N LYS A 13 -12.62 -2.28 -9.28
CA LYS A 13 -11.63 -2.84 -10.22
C LYS A 13 -11.61 -2.12 -11.56
N GLY A 14 -12.76 -1.67 -12.06
CA GLY A 14 -12.83 -0.86 -13.28
C GLY A 14 -12.04 0.46 -13.19
N TYR A 15 -11.94 1.05 -12.00
CA TYR A 15 -11.22 2.30 -11.75
C TYR A 15 -9.80 2.12 -11.20
N LEU A 16 -9.55 1.06 -10.42
CA LEU A 16 -8.34 0.88 -9.62
C LEU A 16 -7.67 -0.48 -9.80
N GLY A 17 -8.19 -1.31 -10.69
CA GLY A 17 -7.64 -2.63 -10.99
C GLY A 17 -6.37 -2.58 -11.85
N PRO A 18 -5.74 -3.74 -12.09
CA PRO A 18 -4.45 -3.84 -12.79
C PRO A 18 -4.44 -3.27 -14.22
N SER A 19 -5.61 -3.17 -14.87
CA SER A 19 -5.76 -2.60 -16.21
C SER A 19 -5.65 -1.07 -16.25
N VAL A 20 -5.67 -0.38 -15.11
CA VAL A 20 -5.70 1.09 -15.02
C VAL A 20 -4.30 1.64 -14.70
N LYS A 21 -3.33 1.40 -15.58
CA LYS A 21 -1.93 1.88 -15.39
C LYS A 21 -1.78 3.40 -15.60
N SER A 22 -2.47 3.97 -16.60
CA SER A 22 -2.21 5.33 -17.10
C SER A 22 -2.61 6.49 -16.17
N LEU A 23 -3.55 6.29 -15.23
CA LEU A 23 -4.09 7.36 -14.39
C LEU A 23 -3.26 7.65 -13.13
N ARG A 24 -2.30 6.78 -12.80
CA ARG A 24 -1.50 6.86 -11.56
C ARG A 24 -0.04 6.41 -11.77
N GLU A 25 0.49 6.59 -12.97
CA GLU A 25 1.85 6.17 -13.33
C GLU A 25 2.91 6.69 -12.35
N GLY A 26 2.82 7.95 -11.90
CA GLY A 26 3.83 8.47 -10.98
C GLY A 26 3.75 7.91 -9.55
N GLU A 27 2.59 7.39 -9.09
CA GLU A 27 2.49 6.64 -7.82
C GLU A 27 3.35 5.38 -7.92
N ILE A 28 3.12 4.61 -8.98
CA ILE A 28 3.84 3.38 -9.30
C ILE A 28 5.35 3.66 -9.42
N GLN A 29 5.74 4.68 -10.18
CA GLN A 29 7.16 5.02 -10.37
C GLN A 29 7.84 5.42 -9.06
N TYR A 30 7.15 6.15 -8.20
CA TYR A 30 7.66 6.49 -6.88
C TYR A 30 7.87 5.23 -6.02
N ILE A 31 6.85 4.36 -5.94
CA ILE A 31 6.91 3.10 -5.19
C ILE A 31 8.04 2.20 -5.72
N LEU A 32 8.18 2.06 -7.04
CA LEU A 32 9.27 1.31 -7.67
C LEU A 32 10.65 1.90 -7.32
N SER A 33 10.77 3.24 -7.27
CA SER A 33 12.02 3.89 -6.87
C SER A 33 12.40 3.56 -5.43
N LEU A 34 11.40 3.46 -4.54
CA LEU A 34 11.61 3.11 -3.14
C LEU A 34 11.92 1.62 -2.98
N ALA A 35 11.22 0.75 -3.72
CA ALA A 35 11.49 -0.68 -3.79
C ALA A 35 12.92 -0.98 -4.26
N ARG A 36 13.43 -0.26 -5.26
CA ARG A 36 14.84 -0.37 -5.70
C ARG A 36 15.85 0.03 -4.62
N LYS A 37 15.51 1.01 -3.77
CA LYS A 37 16.39 1.47 -2.67
C LYS A 37 16.36 0.54 -1.46
N THR A 38 15.20 -0.02 -1.15
CA THR A 38 14.96 -0.81 0.07
C THR A 38 15.15 -2.31 -0.14
N GLY A 39 14.92 -2.80 -1.36
CA GLY A 39 14.92 -4.22 -1.70
C GLY A 39 13.57 -4.89 -1.39
N GLY A 40 13.56 -6.23 -1.46
CA GLY A 40 12.40 -7.05 -1.15
C GLY A 40 12.69 -8.07 -0.03
N PRO A 41 11.66 -8.76 0.50
CA PRO A 41 10.27 -8.75 0.04
C PRO A 41 9.49 -7.48 0.43
N ILE A 42 8.41 -7.19 -0.29
CA ILE A 42 7.52 -6.03 -0.05
C ILE A 42 6.19 -6.52 0.52
N LEU A 43 5.64 -5.80 1.50
CA LEU A 43 4.27 -6.01 1.99
C LEU A 43 3.37 -4.84 1.56
N GLU A 44 2.35 -5.13 0.76
CA GLU A 44 1.29 -4.19 0.43
C GLU A 44 0.08 -4.44 1.33
N LEU A 45 -0.27 -3.46 2.17
CA LEU A 45 -1.50 -3.50 2.95
C LEU A 45 -2.60 -2.80 2.17
N ALA A 46 -3.81 -3.36 2.22
CA ALA A 46 -4.93 -2.96 1.39
C ALA A 46 -4.66 -3.11 -0.12
N CYS A 47 -4.15 -4.28 -0.51
CA CYS A 47 -3.73 -4.53 -1.89
C CYS A 47 -4.88 -4.59 -2.91
N GLY A 48 -6.13 -4.77 -2.46
CA GLY A 48 -7.30 -4.95 -3.30
C GLY A 48 -7.07 -6.03 -4.36
N ALA A 49 -7.34 -5.69 -5.62
CA ALA A 49 -7.12 -6.55 -6.78
C ALA A 49 -5.67 -6.54 -7.29
N GLY A 50 -4.74 -5.95 -6.55
CA GLY A 50 -3.30 -6.07 -6.74
C GLY A 50 -2.67 -5.21 -7.83
N ARG A 51 -3.23 -4.03 -8.12
CA ARG A 51 -2.68 -3.11 -9.14
C ARG A 51 -1.20 -2.79 -8.91
N VAL A 52 -0.82 -2.44 -7.67
CA VAL A 52 0.56 -2.07 -7.34
C VAL A 52 1.45 -3.30 -7.17
N MET A 53 1.00 -4.33 -6.43
CA MET A 53 1.80 -5.55 -6.25
C MET A 53 2.14 -6.26 -7.57
N MET A 54 1.24 -6.28 -8.55
CA MET A 54 1.52 -6.93 -9.84
C MET A 54 2.62 -6.18 -10.59
N GLU A 55 2.58 -4.84 -10.59
CA GLU A 55 3.60 -4.02 -11.21
C GLU A 55 4.96 -4.18 -10.52
N LEU A 56 4.99 -4.21 -9.19
CA LEU A 56 6.19 -4.52 -8.41
C LEU A 56 6.74 -5.91 -8.76
N ALA A 57 5.87 -6.91 -8.92
CA ALA A 57 6.27 -8.27 -9.28
C ALA A 57 6.80 -8.37 -10.72
N GLU A 58 6.19 -7.67 -11.68
CA GLU A 58 6.70 -7.53 -13.06
C GLU A 58 8.10 -6.90 -13.08
N ASN A 59 8.39 -6.01 -12.13
CA ASN A 59 9.71 -5.40 -11.93
C ASN A 59 10.65 -6.23 -11.04
N GLY A 60 10.33 -7.50 -10.77
CA GLY A 60 11.23 -8.46 -10.13
C GLY A 60 11.16 -8.54 -8.60
N PHE A 61 10.28 -7.78 -7.94
CA PHE A 61 10.15 -7.84 -6.48
C PHE A 61 9.23 -8.98 -6.04
N THR A 62 9.51 -9.62 -4.91
CA THR A 62 8.55 -10.52 -4.24
C THR A 62 7.62 -9.69 -3.38
N VAL A 63 6.31 -9.85 -3.55
CA VAL A 63 5.28 -9.02 -2.93
C VAL A 63 4.21 -9.88 -2.26
N PHE A 64 3.93 -9.54 -1.00
CA PHE A 64 2.83 -10.07 -0.22
C PHE A 64 1.76 -8.99 -0.12
N GLY A 65 0.52 -9.30 -0.50
CA GLY A 65 -0.61 -8.38 -0.44
C GLY A 65 -1.61 -8.84 0.60
N ILE A 66 -1.99 -7.98 1.54
CA ILE A 66 -3.09 -8.20 2.49
C ILE A 66 -4.27 -7.33 2.09
N ASP A 67 -5.47 -7.93 2.02
CA ASP A 67 -6.72 -7.19 1.92
C ASP A 67 -7.84 -7.89 2.69
N ALA A 68 -8.78 -7.12 3.27
CA ALA A 68 -9.92 -7.69 4.00
C ALA A 68 -11.08 -8.10 3.07
N SER A 69 -11.05 -7.65 1.81
CA SER A 69 -12.07 -7.95 0.81
C SER A 69 -11.75 -9.23 0.05
N SER A 70 -12.45 -10.32 0.40
CA SER A 70 -12.35 -11.58 -0.32
C SER A 70 -12.66 -11.45 -1.82
N PRO A 71 -13.70 -10.70 -2.26
CA PRO A 71 -13.96 -10.52 -3.70
C PRO A 71 -12.80 -9.83 -4.43
N MET A 72 -12.16 -8.82 -3.83
CA MET A 72 -11.03 -8.14 -4.45
C MET A 72 -9.81 -9.06 -4.59
N ILE A 73 -9.54 -9.89 -3.58
CA ILE A 73 -8.47 -10.89 -3.63
C ILE A 73 -8.74 -11.93 -4.71
N GLU A 74 -9.97 -12.41 -4.85
CA GLU A 74 -10.34 -13.36 -5.89
C GLU A 74 -10.08 -12.79 -7.29
N MET A 75 -10.55 -11.56 -7.53
CA MET A 75 -10.28 -10.85 -8.79
C MET A 75 -8.79 -10.62 -9.04
N GLY A 76 -8.02 -10.31 -7.99
CA GLY A 76 -6.57 -10.14 -8.06
C GLY A 76 -5.86 -11.43 -8.43
N ARG A 77 -6.27 -12.56 -7.85
CA ARG A 77 -5.75 -13.90 -8.18
C ARG A 77 -6.07 -14.27 -9.63
N GLU A 78 -7.30 -14.06 -10.09
CA GLU A 78 -7.69 -14.30 -11.48
C GLU A 78 -6.88 -13.45 -12.47
N ALA A 79 -6.62 -12.19 -12.14
CA ALA A 79 -5.77 -11.32 -12.95
C ALA A 79 -4.31 -11.78 -12.96
N ALA A 80 -3.78 -12.20 -11.81
CA ALA A 80 -2.41 -12.71 -11.70
C ALA A 80 -2.17 -13.97 -12.54
N LEU A 81 -3.18 -14.84 -12.71
CA LEU A 81 -3.08 -16.04 -13.58
C LEU A 81 -2.76 -15.71 -15.05
N LYS A 82 -3.00 -14.47 -15.49
CA LYS A 82 -2.71 -14.01 -16.85
C LYS A 82 -1.26 -13.54 -17.03
N LEU A 83 -0.49 -13.42 -15.94
CA LEU A 83 0.91 -13.00 -15.97
C LEU A 83 1.84 -14.18 -16.29
N SER A 84 3.12 -13.93 -16.54
CA SER A 84 4.10 -15.01 -16.74
C SER A 84 4.31 -15.82 -15.46
N SER A 85 4.69 -17.10 -15.59
CA SER A 85 4.90 -18.00 -14.45
C SER A 85 5.89 -17.42 -13.42
N ASP A 86 6.94 -16.74 -13.88
CA ASP A 86 7.96 -16.16 -12.99
C ASP A 86 7.48 -14.92 -12.25
N VAL A 87 6.55 -14.15 -12.83
CA VAL A 87 5.88 -13.04 -12.13
C VAL A 87 4.86 -13.57 -11.13
N GLN A 88 4.08 -14.59 -11.51
CA GLN A 88 3.10 -15.22 -10.61
C GLN A 88 3.73 -15.73 -9.31
N LYS A 89 4.90 -16.39 -9.39
CA LYS A 89 5.64 -16.90 -8.22
C LYS A 89 6.08 -15.81 -7.23
N ARG A 90 6.10 -14.54 -7.65
CA ARG A 90 6.48 -13.41 -6.81
C ARG A 90 5.30 -12.77 -6.07
N ILE A 91 4.07 -13.18 -6.36
CA ILE A 91 2.84 -12.57 -5.83
C ILE A 91 2.23 -13.53 -4.81
N THR A 92 1.87 -13.02 -3.63
CA THR A 92 1.11 -13.77 -2.63
C THR A 92 -0.03 -12.92 -2.09
N PHE A 93 -1.27 -13.30 -2.41
CA PHE A 93 -2.48 -12.67 -1.87
C PHE A 93 -2.94 -13.33 -0.57
N ILE A 94 -3.17 -12.55 0.47
CA ILE A 94 -3.56 -12.98 1.81
C ILE A 94 -4.85 -12.24 2.20
N LEU A 95 -5.90 -13.00 2.53
CA LEU A 95 -7.11 -12.44 3.13
C LEU A 95 -6.81 -12.09 4.59
N GLY A 96 -6.93 -10.81 4.96
CA GLY A 96 -6.62 -10.36 6.31
C GLY A 96 -6.87 -8.86 6.52
N ASP A 97 -6.83 -8.43 7.78
CA ASP A 97 -7.06 -7.03 8.15
C ASP A 97 -5.72 -6.31 8.38
N MET A 98 -5.54 -5.12 7.79
CA MET A 98 -4.35 -4.29 7.99
C MET A 98 -4.14 -3.85 9.45
N ARG A 99 -5.14 -4.04 10.33
CA ARG A 99 -5.08 -3.76 11.77
C ARG A 99 -4.63 -4.96 12.60
N ALA A 100 -4.64 -6.15 12.02
CA ALA A 100 -4.39 -7.40 12.72
C ALA A 100 -3.68 -8.42 11.82
N PHE A 101 -2.38 -8.21 11.62
CA PHE A 101 -1.53 -9.13 10.88
C PHE A 101 -0.21 -9.39 11.62
N ALA A 102 0.39 -10.54 11.35
CA ALA A 102 1.69 -10.91 11.90
C ALA A 102 2.45 -11.79 10.90
N PHE A 103 3.74 -11.54 10.78
CA PHE A 103 4.65 -12.35 9.98
C PHE A 103 5.85 -12.77 10.81
N SER A 104 6.33 -13.99 10.58
CA SER A 104 7.61 -14.46 11.14
C SER A 104 8.82 -13.75 10.51
N LYS A 105 8.69 -13.31 9.25
CA LYS A 105 9.69 -12.53 8.52
C LYS A 105 9.48 -11.03 8.68
N LYS A 106 10.55 -10.26 8.45
CA LYS A 106 10.51 -8.79 8.37
C LYS A 106 10.52 -8.31 6.93
N PHE A 107 10.03 -7.10 6.72
CA PHE A 107 9.94 -6.48 5.40
C PHE A 107 10.75 -5.19 5.36
N PRO A 108 11.70 -5.03 4.42
CA PRO A 108 12.39 -3.76 4.21
C PRO A 108 11.47 -2.65 3.68
N LEU A 109 10.33 -3.01 3.08
CA LEU A 109 9.33 -2.05 2.59
C LEU A 109 7.91 -2.55 2.87
N ILE A 110 7.15 -1.74 3.58
CA ILE A 110 5.70 -1.90 3.78
C ILE A 110 5.01 -0.69 3.15
N ILE A 111 4.01 -0.90 2.29
CA ILE A 111 3.30 0.17 1.57
C ILE A 111 1.79 0.11 1.78
N ILE A 112 1.14 1.27 1.79
CA ILE A 112 -0.32 1.44 1.75
C ILE A 112 -0.67 2.47 0.66
N PRO A 113 -0.86 2.01 -0.60
CA PRO A 113 -1.16 2.90 -1.72
C PRO A 113 -2.60 3.44 -1.68
N HIS A 114 -2.86 4.43 -2.54
CA HIS A 114 -4.20 4.94 -2.86
C HIS A 114 -5.06 5.32 -1.65
N HIS A 115 -4.48 6.03 -0.68
CA HIS A 115 -5.19 6.57 0.49
C HIS A 115 -5.81 5.51 1.41
N SER A 116 -5.46 4.24 1.24
CA SER A 116 -6.17 3.14 1.88
C SER A 116 -6.01 3.10 3.40
N PHE A 117 -4.97 3.75 3.94
CA PHE A 117 -4.79 3.92 5.38
C PHE A 117 -5.99 4.60 6.04
N TRP A 118 -6.67 5.50 5.33
CA TRP A 118 -7.80 6.27 5.85
C TRP A 118 -9.10 5.49 5.95
N TYR A 119 -9.12 4.22 5.51
CA TYR A 119 -10.21 3.29 5.80
C TYR A 119 -10.16 2.69 7.22
N ASN A 120 -9.18 3.09 8.02
CA ASN A 120 -9.25 3.00 9.48
C ASN A 120 -10.15 4.13 9.99
N LEU A 121 -11.39 3.78 10.34
CA LEU A 121 -12.46 4.75 10.63
C LEU A 121 -12.34 5.41 12.01
N ASP A 122 -11.46 4.89 12.86
CA ASP A 122 -11.16 5.38 14.18
C ASP A 122 -9.65 5.42 14.44
N TYR A 123 -9.25 6.13 15.50
CA TYR A 123 -7.84 6.25 15.88
C TYR A 123 -7.25 4.94 16.38
N ASP A 124 -8.05 4.11 17.07
CA ASP A 124 -7.58 2.83 17.61
C ASP A 124 -7.20 1.85 16.49
N GLY A 125 -8.02 1.73 15.45
CA GLY A 125 -7.73 0.91 14.28
C GLY A 125 -6.52 1.43 13.50
N ALA A 126 -6.43 2.75 13.32
CA ALA A 126 -5.29 3.37 12.65
C ALA A 126 -3.99 3.13 13.44
N GLU A 127 -4.04 3.19 14.77
CA GLU A 127 -2.91 2.90 15.64
C GLU A 127 -2.54 1.40 15.63
N GLN A 128 -3.52 0.49 15.64
CA GLN A 128 -3.28 -0.95 15.52
C GLN A 128 -2.57 -1.30 14.21
N CYS A 129 -2.93 -0.63 13.10
CA CYS A 129 -2.24 -0.77 11.83
C CYS A 129 -0.77 -0.35 11.94
N VAL A 130 -0.48 0.82 12.53
CA VAL A 130 0.90 1.28 12.75
C VAL A 130 1.68 0.34 13.67
N ARG A 131 1.06 -0.19 14.73
CA ARG A 131 1.68 -1.18 15.61
C ARG A 131 2.07 -2.45 14.84
N CYS A 132 1.13 -3.06 14.10
CA CYS A 132 1.42 -4.27 13.32
C CYS A 132 2.51 -4.04 12.27
N THR A 133 2.50 -2.87 11.63
CA THR A 133 3.57 -2.43 10.73
C THR A 133 4.89 -2.33 11.47
N THR A 134 4.95 -1.70 12.64
CA THR A 134 6.16 -1.58 13.47
C THR A 134 6.73 -2.95 13.82
N ASP A 135 5.86 -3.88 14.21
CA ASP A 135 6.22 -5.23 14.58
C ASP A 135 6.73 -6.04 13.38
N THR A 136 6.33 -5.69 12.15
CA THR A 136 6.64 -6.44 10.92
C THR A 136 7.74 -5.81 10.08
N LEU A 137 7.99 -4.52 10.26
CA LEU A 137 9.00 -3.76 9.52
C LEU A 137 10.41 -4.16 9.94
N ASP A 138 11.31 -4.27 8.98
CA ASP A 138 12.74 -4.41 9.26
C ASP A 138 13.26 -3.19 10.03
N LYS A 139 14.34 -3.36 10.80
CA LYS A 139 14.98 -2.30 11.60
C LYS A 139 15.33 -1.07 10.74
N ASN A 140 15.76 -1.29 9.50
CA ASN A 140 16.09 -0.23 8.54
C ASN A 140 14.99 -0.06 7.46
N GLY A 141 13.82 -0.65 7.69
CA GLY A 141 12.74 -0.66 6.73
C GLY A 141 12.05 0.69 6.58
N VAL A 142 11.31 0.84 5.49
CA VAL A 142 10.50 2.01 5.18
C VAL A 142 9.02 1.65 5.20
N PHE A 143 8.22 2.50 5.83
CA PHE A 143 6.77 2.44 5.79
C PHE A 143 6.23 3.58 4.93
N LEU A 144 5.59 3.26 3.81
CA LEU A 144 5.03 4.22 2.88
C LEU A 144 3.51 4.26 2.97
N ILE A 145 2.93 5.45 3.13
CA ILE A 145 1.48 5.66 3.02
C ILE A 145 1.22 6.72 1.96
N ASP A 146 0.44 6.41 0.93
CA ASP A 146 -0.13 7.44 0.07
C ASP A 146 -1.31 8.10 0.79
N THR A 147 -1.31 9.43 0.89
CA THR A 147 -2.31 10.18 1.66
C THR A 147 -2.81 11.39 0.90
N PRO A 148 -4.12 11.73 1.01
CA PRO A 148 -4.60 12.98 0.46
C PRO A 148 -3.94 14.14 1.20
N ASN A 149 -3.91 15.31 0.54
CA ASN A 149 -3.34 16.54 1.07
C ASN A 149 -4.25 17.14 2.17
N ILE A 150 -4.36 16.43 3.31
CA ILE A 150 -5.21 16.74 4.46
C ILE A 150 -4.42 16.76 5.78
N TYR A 151 -3.10 16.96 5.72
CA TYR A 151 -2.21 16.88 6.88
C TYR A 151 -2.60 17.82 8.04
N ASN A 152 -3.23 18.96 7.75
CA ASN A 152 -3.34 20.04 8.73
C ASN A 152 -4.24 19.72 9.95
N ASN A 153 -5.27 18.88 9.83
CA ASN A 153 -6.17 18.61 10.97
C ASN A 153 -5.81 17.35 11.78
N LYS A 154 -4.91 16.49 11.28
CA LYS A 154 -4.53 15.22 11.94
C LYS A 154 -3.05 15.14 12.34
N MET A 155 -2.27 16.19 12.08
CA MET A 155 -0.83 16.26 12.40
C MET A 155 -0.50 15.93 13.86
N GLN A 156 -1.30 16.37 14.82
CA GLN A 156 -1.03 16.09 16.24
C GLN A 156 -1.15 14.59 16.56
N TRP A 157 -2.21 13.93 16.07
CA TRP A 157 -2.37 12.49 16.27
C TRP A 157 -1.21 11.72 15.62
N TRP A 158 -0.85 12.08 14.38
CA TRP A 158 0.24 11.42 13.68
C TRP A 158 1.59 11.61 14.38
N ASN A 159 1.88 12.81 14.91
CA ASN A 159 3.08 13.06 15.70
C ASN A 159 3.13 12.17 16.95
N ASN A 160 2.01 12.02 17.66
CA ASN A 160 1.95 11.17 18.85
C ASN A 160 2.20 9.70 18.51
N VAL A 161 1.58 9.20 17.43
CA VAL A 161 1.77 7.83 16.94
C VAL A 161 3.21 7.61 16.48
N ALA A 162 3.77 8.55 15.72
CA ALA A 162 5.16 8.49 15.26
C ALA A 162 6.14 8.42 16.43
N LEU A 163 5.95 9.25 17.46
CA LEU A 163 6.76 9.22 18.68
C LEU A 163 6.60 7.89 19.43
N LYS A 164 5.36 7.42 19.62
CA LYS A 164 5.06 6.18 20.34
C LYS A 164 5.70 4.95 19.70
N TYR A 165 5.70 4.86 18.37
CA TYR A 165 6.25 3.72 17.62
C TYR A 165 7.65 3.96 17.06
N ASN A 166 8.31 5.03 17.50
CA ASN A 166 9.68 5.40 17.14
C ASN A 166 9.91 5.56 15.63
N PHE A 167 8.99 6.24 14.95
CA PHE A 167 9.12 6.66 13.55
C PHE A 167 9.51 8.14 13.43
N SER A 168 10.33 8.44 12.42
CA SER A 168 10.32 9.74 11.74
C SER A 168 9.54 9.61 10.44
N PHE A 169 8.61 10.54 10.21
CA PHE A 169 7.90 10.65 8.94
C PHE A 169 8.34 11.90 8.17
N THR A 170 8.51 11.75 6.87
CA THR A 170 8.68 12.86 5.91
C THR A 170 7.59 12.81 4.86
N THR A 171 7.22 13.97 4.34
CA THR A 171 6.26 14.09 3.23
C THR A 171 7.02 14.28 1.92
N GLU A 172 6.70 13.49 0.90
CA GLU A 172 7.26 13.62 -0.44
C GLU A 172 6.12 13.73 -1.45
N GLU A 173 6.23 14.68 -2.38
CA GLU A 173 5.25 14.81 -3.47
C GLU A 173 5.65 13.94 -4.66
N TYR A 174 4.64 13.45 -5.39
CA TYR A 174 4.85 12.77 -6.66
C TYR A 174 3.89 13.26 -7.73
N SER A 175 4.35 13.22 -8.99
CA SER A 175 3.53 13.61 -10.14
C SER A 175 2.45 12.56 -10.40
N SER A 176 1.24 12.98 -10.78
CA SER A 176 0.18 12.05 -11.21
C SER A 176 0.43 11.42 -12.59
N GLY A 177 1.48 11.83 -13.31
CA GLY A 177 1.78 11.41 -14.69
C GLY A 177 1.50 12.50 -15.74
N PRO A 178 1.56 12.18 -17.04
CA PRO A 178 1.50 13.16 -18.13
C PRO A 178 0.14 13.85 -18.30
N LEU A 179 -0.94 13.29 -17.73
CA LEU A 179 -2.28 13.89 -17.77
C LEU A 179 -2.41 14.92 -16.64
N ARG A 180 -2.07 16.18 -16.96
CA ARG A 180 -2.22 17.35 -16.09
C ARG A 180 -3.67 17.82 -16.02
N PHE A 181 -4.54 17.07 -15.35
CA PHE A 181 -5.71 17.70 -14.73
C PHE A 181 -5.29 18.16 -13.33
N HIS A 182 -5.66 19.40 -12.96
CA HIS A 182 -5.31 20.05 -11.69
C HIS A 182 -5.86 19.26 -10.50
N HIS A 183 -5.24 18.14 -10.16
CA HIS A 183 -5.46 17.46 -8.91
C HIS A 183 -4.47 18.00 -7.88
N PRO A 184 -4.91 18.22 -6.63
CA PRO A 184 -4.01 18.61 -5.55
C PRO A 184 -2.87 17.60 -5.47
N HIS A 185 -1.65 18.11 -5.31
CA HIS A 185 -0.40 17.36 -5.17
C HIS A 185 -0.61 16.07 -4.36
N ASN A 186 -0.36 14.90 -4.97
CA ASN A 186 -0.42 13.64 -4.23
C ASN A 186 0.78 13.56 -3.29
N THR A 187 0.57 13.12 -2.05
CA THR A 187 1.60 13.14 -1.02
C THR A 187 1.85 11.75 -0.46
N MET A 188 3.11 11.34 -0.48
CA MET A 188 3.62 10.15 0.17
C MET A 188 4.11 10.52 1.57
N LEU A 189 3.68 9.75 2.57
CA LEU A 189 4.16 9.81 3.93
C LEU A 189 5.15 8.66 4.12
N VAL A 190 6.43 9.02 4.29
CA VAL A 190 7.55 8.08 4.32
C VAL A 190 8.06 7.96 5.75
N GLY A 191 7.78 6.84 6.39
CA GLY A 191 8.20 6.50 7.74
C GLY A 191 9.49 5.70 7.77
N LYS A 192 10.44 6.13 8.60
CA LYS A 192 11.64 5.36 8.95
C LYS A 192 11.72 5.19 10.45
N ARG A 193 12.10 4.01 10.92
CA ARG A 193 12.36 3.79 12.35
C ARG A 193 13.64 4.51 12.78
N LYS A 194 13.60 5.12 13.96
CA LYS A 194 14.79 5.69 14.61
C LYS A 194 15.49 4.67 15.51
#